data_AF-A0A3S4U4G0-F1
#
_entry.id   AF-A0A3S4U4G0-F1
#
_cell.length_a   1.000
_cell.length_b   1.000
_cell.length_c   1.000
_cell.angle_alpha   90.00
_cell.angle_beta   90.00
_cell.angle_gamma   90.00
#
_symmetry.space_group_name_H-M   'P 1'
#
loop_
_entity.id
_entity.type
_entity.pdbx_description
1 polymer ?
#
loop_
_entity_poly.entity_id
_entity_poly.type
_entity_poly.pdbx_seq_one_letter_code
_entity_poly.pdbx_strand_id
1 'polypeptide(L)'
;MLTPYSEMKDSIGKNIKRGKILLLSDTDRSLVNYKVDSDEFFKCQRIVNNPRSQETMMVNIHENPISPETEIEDCLNGKLFVDTLKYFKDEFPIIDFIDENKDYMELASSFSLDLRPSEQSNLKNFFDSNDGEMKLQFAKNM
;
A
#
# COMPACT_ATOMS: atom_id res chain seq x y z
N MET A 1 -24.99 15.48 5.72
CA MET A 1 -24.73 15.98 4.35
C MET A 1 -23.24 16.26 4.29
N LEU A 2 -22.51 15.64 3.34
CA LEU A 2 -21.07 15.88 3.17
C LEU A 2 -20.89 17.14 2.31
N THR A 3 -20.09 18.10 2.78
CA THR A 3 -19.76 19.31 2.01
C THR A 3 -18.67 18.97 0.99
N PRO A 4 -18.86 19.23 -0.31
CA PRO A 4 -17.84 19.02 -1.34
C PRO A 4 -16.55 19.82 -1.08
N TYR A 5 -15.40 19.28 -1.49
CA TYR A 5 -14.11 19.95 -1.33
C TYR A 5 -14.08 21.35 -1.97
N SER A 6 -14.73 21.53 -3.13
CA SER A 6 -14.84 22.83 -3.80
C SER A 6 -15.53 23.89 -2.93
N GLU A 7 -16.63 23.52 -2.27
CA GLU A 7 -17.36 24.42 -1.37
C GLU A 7 -16.55 24.74 -0.11
N MET A 8 -15.85 23.75 0.47
CA MET A 8 -14.92 23.96 1.57
C MET A 8 -13.79 24.92 1.16
N LYS A 9 -13.21 24.69 -0.02
CA LYS A 9 -12.15 25.52 -0.60
C LYS A 9 -12.61 26.96 -0.79
N ASP A 10 -13.83 27.19 -1.23
CA ASP A 10 -14.34 28.54 -1.46
C ASP A 10 -14.66 29.26 -0.14
N SER A 11 -15.11 28.52 0.89
CA SER A 11 -15.45 29.07 2.21
C SER A 11 -14.24 29.59 3.01
N ILE A 12 -13.04 29.04 2.80
CA ILE A 12 -11.84 29.33 3.61
C ILE A 12 -11.18 30.68 3.26
N GLY A 13 -11.65 31.41 2.24
CA GLY A 13 -11.06 32.70 1.84
C GLY A 13 -9.61 32.58 1.33
N LYS A 14 -9.11 33.60 0.62
CA LYS A 14 -7.82 33.54 -0.08
C LYS A 14 -6.57 33.66 0.83
N ASN A 15 -6.75 34.09 2.09
CA ASN A 15 -5.64 34.50 2.98
C ASN A 15 -5.40 33.60 4.20
N ILE A 16 -6.05 32.44 4.29
CA ILE A 16 -5.79 31.46 5.34
C ILE A 16 -4.71 30.48 4.85
N LYS A 17 -3.69 30.20 5.66
CA LYS A 17 -2.73 29.12 5.40
C LYS A 17 -3.50 27.79 5.37
N ARG A 18 -3.64 27.21 4.18
CA ARG A 18 -4.30 25.92 3.98
C ARG A 18 -3.29 24.80 4.16
N GLY A 19 -3.68 23.75 4.88
CA GLY A 19 -2.97 22.48 4.87
C GLY A 19 -3.06 21.82 3.49
N LYS A 20 -2.17 20.88 3.21
CA LYS A 20 -2.25 20.02 2.02
C LYS A 20 -2.90 18.69 2.42
N ILE A 21 -3.79 18.21 1.57
CA ILE A 21 -4.47 16.92 1.71
C ILE A 21 -3.97 16.03 0.56
N LEU A 22 -3.51 14.83 0.93
CA LEU A 22 -3.17 13.77 -0.01
C LEU A 22 -4.09 12.59 0.27
N LEU A 23 -4.90 12.22 -0.72
CA LEU A 23 -5.57 10.93 -0.74
C LEU A 23 -4.66 9.96 -1.47
N LEU A 24 -4.22 8.92 -0.76
CA LEU A 24 -3.36 7.87 -1.29
C LEU A 24 -4.15 6.56 -1.27
N SER A 25 -4.23 5.87 -2.41
CA SER A 25 -4.80 4.53 -2.51
C SER A 25 -3.76 3.51 -2.97
N ASP A 26 -4.03 2.25 -2.71
CA ASP A 26 -3.49 1.11 -3.43
C ASP A 26 -3.92 1.09 -4.90
N THR A 27 -3.32 0.17 -5.67
CA THR A 27 -3.64 -0.06 -7.09
C THR A 27 -4.30 -1.42 -7.25
N ASP A 28 -5.62 -1.40 -7.43
CA ASP A 28 -6.40 -2.57 -7.83
C ASP A 28 -6.18 -2.97 -9.30
N ARG A 29 -6.49 -4.23 -9.63
CA ARG A 29 -6.54 -4.72 -11.03
C ARG A 29 -7.53 -3.96 -11.91
N SER A 30 -8.61 -3.46 -11.31
CA SER A 30 -9.63 -2.67 -12.00
C SER A 30 -9.58 -1.24 -11.53
N LEU A 31 -9.26 -0.29 -12.41
CA LEU A 31 -9.36 1.12 -12.06
C LEU A 31 -10.81 1.50 -11.78
N VAL A 32 -11.05 1.98 -10.57
CA VAL A 32 -12.27 2.72 -10.27
C VAL A 32 -12.14 4.09 -10.91
N ASN A 33 -12.86 4.31 -12.02
CA ASN A 33 -12.91 5.61 -12.66
C ASN A 33 -13.92 6.51 -11.94
N TYR A 34 -13.43 7.45 -11.16
CA TYR A 34 -14.22 8.52 -10.56
C TYR A 34 -13.63 9.88 -10.92
N LYS A 35 -14.46 10.92 -10.89
CA LYS A 35 -13.98 12.28 -11.13
C LYS A 35 -13.08 12.69 -9.97
N VAL A 36 -11.84 13.03 -10.29
CA VAL A 36 -10.88 13.57 -9.33
C VAL A 36 -10.76 15.07 -9.58
N ASP A 37 -11.21 15.88 -8.62
CA ASP A 37 -10.78 17.28 -8.55
C ASP A 37 -9.39 17.32 -7.91
N SER A 38 -8.44 18.08 -8.45
CA SER A 38 -7.10 18.22 -7.85
C SER A 38 -6.57 19.65 -8.00
N ASP A 39 -5.79 20.08 -7.02
CA ASP A 39 -5.08 21.36 -7.03
C ASP A 39 -3.80 21.29 -6.16
N GLU A 40 -3.18 22.43 -5.86
CA GLU A 40 -1.96 22.47 -5.04
C GLU A 40 -2.17 21.99 -3.59
N PHE A 41 -3.40 22.09 -3.08
CA PHE A 41 -3.78 21.78 -1.70
C PHE A 41 -4.50 20.43 -1.57
N PHE A 42 -4.99 19.85 -2.67
CA PHE A 42 -5.62 18.54 -2.68
C PHE A 42 -5.11 17.70 -3.85
N LYS A 43 -4.48 16.56 -3.52
CA LYS A 43 -4.02 15.58 -4.49
C LYS A 43 -4.66 14.22 -4.22
N CYS A 44 -4.94 13.50 -5.29
CA CYS A 44 -5.38 12.12 -5.25
C CYS A 44 -4.39 11.29 -6.07
N GLN A 45 -3.71 10.35 -5.42
CA GLN A 45 -2.65 9.54 -6.00
C GLN A 45 -2.82 8.08 -5.59
N ARG A 46 -2.18 7.18 -6.33
CA ARG A 46 -2.09 5.77 -5.99
C ARG A 46 -0.65 5.28 -5.99
N ILE A 47 -0.36 4.28 -5.18
CA ILE A 47 0.95 3.62 -5.13
C ILE A 47 1.03 2.52 -6.18
N VAL A 48 2.18 2.41 -6.82
CA VAL A 48 2.49 1.31 -7.75
C VAL A 48 3.94 0.90 -7.60
N ASN A 49 4.18 -0.39 -7.44
CA ASN A 49 5.51 -0.94 -7.46
C ASN A 49 6.01 -1.07 -8.91
N ASN A 50 7.13 -0.43 -9.23
CA ASN A 50 7.72 -0.48 -10.56
C ASN A 50 8.74 -1.63 -10.66
N PRO A 51 8.47 -2.71 -11.41
CA PRO A 51 9.38 -3.85 -11.48
C PRO A 51 10.73 -3.52 -12.13
N ARG A 52 10.82 -2.44 -12.91
CA ARG A 52 12.07 -2.03 -13.58
C ARG A 52 13.03 -1.32 -12.64
N SER A 53 12.52 -0.43 -11.79
CA SER A 53 13.35 0.30 -10.81
C SER A 53 13.38 -0.37 -9.44
N GLN A 54 12.47 -1.32 -9.17
CA GLN A 54 12.24 -1.93 -7.86
C GLN A 54 11.86 -0.91 -6.78
N GLU A 55 11.18 0.17 -7.19
CA GLU A 55 10.75 1.26 -6.31
C GLU A 55 9.22 1.39 -6.32
N THR A 56 8.68 1.84 -5.19
CA THR A 56 7.29 2.29 -5.10
C THR A 56 7.17 3.70 -5.64
N MET A 57 6.27 3.90 -6.60
CA MET A 57 5.98 5.19 -7.21
C MET A 57 4.58 5.67 -6.80
N MET A 58 4.41 6.98 -6.66
CA MET A 58 3.09 7.60 -6.58
C MET A 58 2.72 8.13 -7.96
N VAL A 59 1.57 7.70 -8.48
CA VAL A 59 1.02 8.17 -9.76
C VAL A 59 -0.35 8.82 -9.54
N ASN A 60 -0.76 9.72 -10.41
CA ASN A 60 -2.12 10.23 -10.35
C ASN A 60 -3.12 9.09 -10.64
N ILE A 61 -4.33 9.16 -10.09
CA ILE A 61 -5.33 8.08 -10.17
C ILE A 61 -5.53 7.53 -11.59
N HIS A 62 -5.55 8.41 -12.61
CA HIS A 62 -5.78 8.04 -14.01
C HIS A 62 -4.51 7.82 -14.84
N GLU A 63 -3.33 8.01 -14.25
CA GLU A 63 -2.06 7.84 -14.97
C GLU A 63 -1.64 6.39 -15.05
N ASN A 64 -0.78 6.05 -16.00
CA ASN A 64 -0.09 4.76 -16.03
C ASN A 64 1.15 4.77 -15.13
N PRO A 65 1.59 3.62 -14.61
CA PRO A 65 1.11 2.28 -14.92
C PRO A 65 -0.04 1.82 -14.00
N ILE A 66 -1.02 1.11 -14.56
CA ILE A 66 -2.17 0.56 -13.83
C ILE A 66 -1.92 -0.86 -13.30
N SER A 67 -0.69 -1.35 -13.50
CA SER A 67 -0.24 -2.67 -13.13
C SER A 67 1.25 -2.63 -12.75
N PRO A 68 1.74 -3.59 -11.95
CA PRO A 68 0.98 -4.65 -11.29
C PRO A 68 -0.01 -4.11 -10.24
N GLU A 69 -0.95 -4.95 -9.82
CA GLU A 69 -1.68 -4.73 -8.58
C GLU A 69 -0.67 -4.46 -7.46
N THR A 70 -0.94 -3.47 -6.61
CA THR A 70 -0.03 -3.08 -5.55
C THR A 70 -0.85 -2.68 -4.33
N GLU A 71 -0.81 -3.53 -3.32
CA GLU A 71 -1.37 -3.26 -2.00
C GLU A 71 -0.35 -2.47 -1.15
N ILE A 72 -0.80 -1.92 -0.02
CA ILE A 72 0.10 -1.15 0.86
C ILE A 72 1.22 -2.02 1.41
N GLU A 73 0.92 -3.28 1.76
CA GLU A 73 1.88 -4.26 2.25
C GLU A 73 3.02 -4.51 1.28
N ASP A 74 2.78 -4.44 -0.03
CA ASP A 74 3.77 -4.67 -1.09
C ASP A 74 4.88 -3.59 -1.11
N CYS A 75 4.61 -2.43 -0.51
CA CYS A 75 5.48 -1.26 -0.54
C CYS A 75 6.30 -1.08 0.74
N LEU A 76 6.09 -1.92 1.75
CA LEU A 76 6.78 -1.82 3.05
C LEU A 76 8.25 -2.24 2.93
N ASN A 77 9.09 -1.81 3.88
CA ASN A 77 10.50 -2.22 3.91
C ASN A 77 10.59 -3.74 4.07
N GLY A 78 11.13 -4.44 3.07
CA GLY A 78 11.10 -5.90 2.99
C GLY A 78 11.84 -6.60 4.12
N LYS A 79 12.92 -6.02 4.63
CA LYS A 79 13.65 -6.56 5.78
C LYS A 79 12.81 -6.52 7.05
N LEU A 80 12.30 -5.33 7.38
CA LEU A 80 11.41 -5.14 8.54
C LEU A 80 10.12 -5.96 8.41
N PHE A 81 9.58 -6.05 7.19
CA PHE A 81 8.39 -6.84 6.86
C PHE A 81 8.59 -8.31 7.19
N VAL A 82 9.72 -8.90 6.78
CA VAL A 82 10.04 -10.30 7.12
C VAL A 82 10.27 -10.49 8.61
N ASP A 83 10.98 -9.57 9.26
CA ASP A 83 11.20 -9.65 10.70
C ASP A 83 9.88 -9.61 11.48
N THR A 84 8.91 -8.83 11.00
CA THR A 84 7.55 -8.80 11.53
C THR A 84 6.82 -10.11 11.24
N LEU A 85 6.91 -10.67 10.02
CA LEU A 85 6.28 -11.97 9.70
C LEU A 85 6.79 -13.12 10.59
N LYS A 86 8.09 -13.11 10.96
CA LYS A 86 8.67 -14.12 11.85
C LYS A 86 7.97 -14.19 13.20
N TYR A 87 7.47 -13.07 13.72
CA TYR A 87 6.69 -13.03 14.97
C TYR A 87 5.42 -13.89 14.92
N PHE A 88 4.84 -14.08 13.73
CA PHE A 88 3.58 -14.79 13.54
C PHE A 88 3.74 -16.25 13.10
N LYS A 89 4.95 -16.73 12.80
CA LYS A 89 5.17 -18.06 12.19
C LYS A 89 4.63 -19.20 13.05
N ASP A 90 4.85 -19.15 14.36
CA ASP A 90 4.40 -20.21 15.29
C ASP A 90 2.87 -20.36 15.30
N GLU A 91 2.13 -19.28 15.08
CA GLU A 91 0.67 -19.25 15.04
C GLU A 91 0.11 -19.51 13.64
N PHE A 92 0.88 -19.20 12.59
CA PHE A 92 0.44 -19.23 11.20
C PHE A 92 1.40 -20.04 10.31
N PRO A 93 1.29 -21.38 10.28
CA PRO A 93 2.14 -22.23 9.42
C PRO A 93 2.02 -21.93 7.92
N ILE A 94 0.97 -21.22 7.49
CA ILE A 94 0.78 -20.80 6.09
C ILE A 94 1.91 -19.89 5.59
N ILE A 95 2.65 -19.22 6.49
CA ILE A 95 3.81 -18.38 6.18
C ILE A 95 5.17 -19.06 6.44
N ASP A 96 5.20 -20.40 6.60
CA ASP A 96 6.45 -21.15 6.83
C ASP A 96 7.45 -21.09 5.66
N PHE A 97 7.01 -20.64 4.48
CA PHE A 97 7.89 -20.42 3.33
C PHE A 97 8.92 -19.29 3.53
N ILE A 98 8.76 -18.45 4.55
CA ILE A 98 9.73 -17.41 4.90
C ILE A 98 10.99 -18.05 5.47
N ASP A 99 12.12 -17.93 4.75
CA ASP A 99 13.41 -18.47 5.15
C ASP A 99 14.08 -17.59 6.22
N GLU A 100 14.24 -18.11 7.42
CA GLU A 100 14.85 -17.38 8.54
C GLU A 100 16.34 -17.11 8.36
N ASN A 101 17.01 -17.89 7.50
CA ASN A 101 18.45 -17.77 7.26
C ASN A 101 18.76 -16.84 6.08
N LYS A 102 17.75 -16.41 5.32
CA LYS A 102 17.91 -15.48 4.20
C LYS A 102 18.05 -14.05 4.74
N ASP A 103 19.04 -13.33 4.22
CA ASP A 103 19.15 -11.89 4.43
C ASP A 103 18.29 -11.16 3.38
N TYR A 104 17.21 -10.55 3.85
CA TYR A 104 16.25 -9.84 2.99
C TYR A 104 16.67 -8.39 2.78
N MET A 105 16.47 -7.88 1.57
CA MET A 105 16.87 -6.53 1.20
C MET A 105 15.90 -5.48 1.73
N GLU A 106 16.40 -4.27 1.99
CA GLU A 106 15.62 -3.08 2.34
C GLU A 106 14.96 -2.42 1.11
N LEU A 107 14.37 -3.25 0.25
CA LEU A 107 13.53 -2.83 -0.89
C LEU A 107 12.05 -2.93 -0.51
N ALA A 108 11.15 -2.51 -1.41
CA ALA A 108 9.73 -2.82 -1.24
C ALA A 108 9.54 -4.34 -1.07
N SER A 109 8.67 -4.73 -0.14
CA SER A 109 8.49 -6.12 0.30
C SER A 109 8.22 -7.06 -0.87
N SER A 110 7.42 -6.64 -1.86
CA SER A 110 7.14 -7.45 -3.04
C SER A 110 8.40 -7.85 -3.82
N PHE A 111 9.41 -6.97 -3.86
CA PHE A 111 10.68 -7.22 -4.54
C PHE A 111 11.70 -7.90 -3.64
N SER A 112 11.71 -7.58 -2.35
CA SER A 112 12.65 -8.17 -1.39
C SER A 112 12.36 -9.66 -1.14
N LEU A 113 11.08 -10.03 -1.06
CA LEU A 113 10.69 -11.41 -0.81
C LEU A 113 10.80 -12.27 -2.07
N ASP A 114 10.50 -11.71 -3.26
CA ASP A 114 10.51 -12.40 -4.57
C ASP A 114 9.71 -13.73 -4.53
N LEU A 115 8.48 -13.63 -4.03
CA LEU A 115 7.63 -14.79 -3.75
C LEU A 115 7.09 -15.43 -5.04
N ARG A 116 7.05 -16.77 -5.05
CA ARG A 116 6.34 -17.56 -6.05
C ARG A 116 4.83 -17.31 -5.95
N PRO A 117 4.04 -17.54 -7.02
CA PRO A 117 2.59 -17.31 -6.99
C PRO A 117 1.84 -18.03 -5.86
N SER A 118 2.27 -19.24 -5.48
CA SER A 118 1.70 -19.97 -4.34
C SER A 118 2.01 -19.31 -3.00
N GLU A 119 3.20 -18.75 -2.85
CA GLU A 119 3.64 -18.06 -1.63
C GLU A 119 2.96 -16.69 -1.50
N GLN A 120 2.77 -15.98 -2.63
CA GLN A 120 1.95 -14.77 -2.68
C GLN A 120 0.51 -15.05 -2.25
N SER A 121 -0.08 -16.15 -2.73
CA SER A 121 -1.42 -16.57 -2.34
C SER A 121 -1.52 -16.88 -0.84
N ASN A 122 -0.50 -17.56 -0.30
CA ASN A 122 -0.40 -17.85 1.13
C ASN A 122 -0.27 -16.57 1.98
N LEU A 123 0.57 -15.62 1.55
CA LEU A 123 0.73 -14.34 2.21
C LEU A 123 -0.57 -13.53 2.20
N LYS A 124 -1.29 -13.53 1.06
CA LYS A 124 -2.60 -12.90 0.97
C LYS A 124 -3.60 -13.54 1.93
N ASN A 125 -3.65 -14.87 1.98
CA ASN A 125 -4.52 -15.60 2.92
C ASN A 125 -4.17 -15.32 4.39
N PHE A 126 -2.89 -15.09 4.70
CA PHE A 126 -2.47 -14.64 6.02
C PHE A 126 -3.07 -13.27 6.36
N PHE A 127 -2.95 -12.28 5.46
CA PHE A 127 -3.51 -10.95 5.69
C PHE A 127 -5.05 -10.90 5.70
N ASP A 128 -5.70 -11.75 4.89
CA ASP A 128 -7.16 -11.89 4.86
C ASP A 128 -7.72 -12.65 6.06
N SER A 129 -6.86 -13.26 6.89
CA SER A 129 -7.31 -14.00 8.07
C SER A 129 -8.01 -13.09 9.09
N ASN A 130 -8.94 -13.67 9.85
CA ASN A 130 -9.79 -12.96 10.81
C ASN A 130 -10.51 -11.74 10.18
N ASP A 131 -11.09 -11.93 9.00
CA ASP A 131 -11.79 -10.89 8.24
C ASP A 131 -10.92 -9.63 7.99
N GLY A 132 -9.61 -9.84 7.80
CA GLY A 132 -8.65 -8.76 7.54
C GLY A 132 -8.03 -8.11 8.78
N GLU A 133 -8.42 -8.50 9.99
CA GLU A 133 -7.83 -7.98 11.24
C GLU A 133 -6.31 -8.23 11.31
N MET A 134 -5.81 -9.25 10.60
CA MET A 134 -4.38 -9.52 10.56
C MET A 134 -3.57 -8.36 9.98
N LYS A 135 -4.12 -7.58 9.03
CA LYS A 135 -3.45 -6.36 8.53
C LYS A 135 -3.17 -5.36 9.68
N LEU A 136 -4.10 -5.23 10.63
CA LEU A 136 -3.94 -4.36 11.80
C LEU A 136 -2.98 -4.94 12.84
N GLN A 137 -3.02 -6.25 13.07
CA GLN A 137 -2.11 -6.91 14.01
C GLN A 137 -0.67 -6.85 13.50
N PHE A 138 -0.46 -7.09 12.20
CA PHE A 138 0.83 -6.96 11.55
C PHE A 138 1.40 -5.55 11.70
N ALA A 139 0.59 -4.51 11.39
CA ALA A 139 1.01 -3.12 11.50
C ALA A 139 1.38 -2.67 12.93
N LYS A 140 0.79 -3.27 13.97
CA LYS A 140 1.13 -2.98 15.38
C LYS A 140 2.49 -3.53 15.82
N ASN A 141 3.00 -4.55 15.13
CA ASN A 141 4.24 -5.25 15.46
C ASN A 141 5.40 -4.85 14.55
N MET A 142 5.18 -3.88 13.65
CA MET A 142 6.16 -3.33 12.73
C MET A 142 6.89 -2.10 13.31
#